data_AF-A0AAU6AHK2-F1
#
_entry.id   AF-A0AAU6AHK2-F1
#
_cell.length_a   1.000
_cell.length_b   1.000
_cell.length_c   1.000
_cell.angle_alpha   90.00
_cell.angle_beta   90.00
_cell.angle_gamma   90.00
#
_symmetry.space_group_name_H-M   'P 1'
#
loop_
_entity.id
_entity.type
_entity.pdbx_description
1 polymer ?
#
loop_
_entity_poly.entity_id
_entity_poly.type
_entity_poly.pdbx_seq_one_letter_code
_entity_poly.pdbx_strand_id
1 'polypeptide(L)'
;MRASRGLATVIDLFSRRLLGYAMGARQDAELVVASLNMAAATRGGDVKGVIFHSDRGSEYVSRRFRWACRRLGVTQSMGRVGSCLDCEDDRVPFRAVA
;
A
#
# COMPACT_ATOMS: atom_id res chain seq x y z
N MET A 1 -24.66 -12.65 10.42
CA MET A 1 -23.46 -11.80 10.39
C MET A 1 -22.65 -12.14 9.14
N ARG A 2 -22.46 -11.19 8.21
CA ARG A 2 -21.62 -11.41 7.02
C ARG A 2 -20.17 -11.15 7.45
N ALA A 3 -19.29 -12.13 7.36
CA ALA A 3 -17.87 -11.90 7.62
C ALA A 3 -17.33 -11.02 6.48
N SER A 4 -17.04 -9.75 6.76
CA SER A 4 -16.38 -8.86 5.81
C SER A 4 -14.90 -9.26 5.70
N ARG A 5 -14.54 -9.94 4.62
CA ARG A 5 -13.15 -10.28 4.30
C ARG A 5 -12.40 -9.03 3.87
N GLY A 6 -11.16 -8.89 4.33
CA GLY A 6 -10.27 -7.82 3.90
C GLY A 6 -9.53 -8.20 2.62
N LEU A 7 -9.34 -7.24 1.73
CA LEU A 7 -8.45 -7.29 0.57
C LEU A 7 -7.53 -6.07 0.66
N ALA A 8 -6.26 -6.23 0.32
CA ALA A 8 -5.34 -5.13 0.13
C ALA A 8 -4.62 -5.32 -1.20
N THR A 9 -4.52 -4.28 -2.02
CA THR A 9 -3.84 -4.33 -3.32
C THR A 9 -2.82 -3.21 -3.47
N VAL A 10 -1.77 -3.47 -4.23
CA VAL A 10 -0.72 -2.52 -4.60
C VAL A 10 -0.61 -2.48 -6.11
N ILE A 11 -0.85 -1.31 -6.68
CA ILE A 11 -0.84 -1.07 -8.12
C ILE A 11 0.29 -0.10 -8.45
N ASP A 12 0.97 -0.37 -9.56
CA ASP A 12 1.85 0.60 -10.20
C ASP A 12 1.04 1.62 -10.99
N LEU A 13 1.15 2.90 -10.68
CA LEU A 13 0.39 3.94 -11.39
C LEU A 13 0.86 4.15 -12.82
N PHE A 14 2.16 3.92 -13.10
CA PHE A 14 2.70 4.10 -14.45
C PHE A 14 2.21 3.00 -15.39
N SER A 15 2.43 1.74 -15.03
CA SER A 15 2.08 0.60 -15.90
C SER A 15 0.65 0.06 -15.70
N ARG A 16 -0.08 0.56 -14.68
CA ARG A 16 -1.38 0.02 -14.24
C ARG A 16 -1.36 -1.46 -13.85
N ARG A 17 -0.18 -2.03 -13.60
CA ARG A 17 -0.02 -3.43 -13.20
C ARG A 17 -0.31 -3.60 -11.72
N LEU A 18 -1.07 -4.63 -11.39
CA LEU A 18 -1.21 -5.12 -10.02
C LEU A 18 0.12 -5.80 -9.62
N LEU A 19 0.85 -5.19 -8.68
CA LEU A 19 2.15 -5.69 -8.24
C LEU A 19 2.05 -6.63 -7.03
N GLY A 20 1.03 -6.45 -6.20
CA GLY A 20 0.82 -7.29 -5.03
C GLY A 20 -0.59 -7.21 -4.48
N TYR A 21 -1.04 -8.28 -3.84
CA TYR A 21 -2.32 -8.33 -3.15
C TYR A 21 -2.28 -9.29 -1.96
N ALA A 22 -3.18 -9.11 -0.99
CA ALA A 22 -3.38 -10.01 0.12
C ALA A 22 -4.85 -10.02 0.55
N MET A 23 -5.36 -11.18 0.97
CA MET A 23 -6.72 -11.34 1.46
C MET A 23 -6.73 -11.99 2.84
N GLY A 24 -7.68 -11.59 3.68
CA GLY A 24 -7.81 -12.11 5.04
C GLY A 24 -9.24 -12.03 5.57
N ALA A 25 -9.44 -12.54 6.78
CA ALA A 25 -10.75 -12.55 7.43
C ALA A 25 -11.25 -11.15 7.84
N ARG A 26 -10.34 -10.16 7.91
CA ARG A 26 -10.61 -8.75 8.22
C ARG A 26 -9.55 -7.88 7.55
N GLN A 27 -9.84 -6.60 7.37
CA GLN A 27 -8.85 -5.62 6.92
C GLN A 27 -7.93 -5.28 8.10
N ASP A 28 -6.63 -5.47 7.93
CA ASP A 28 -5.63 -5.19 8.96
C ASP A 28 -4.27 -4.83 8.37
N ALA A 29 -3.35 -4.38 9.23
CA ALA A 29 -2.00 -4.00 8.84
C ALA A 29 -1.16 -5.17 8.29
N GLU A 30 -1.51 -6.43 8.62
CA GLU A 30 -0.79 -7.59 8.09
C GLU A 30 -1.05 -7.76 6.60
N LEU A 31 -2.31 -7.59 6.17
CA LEU A 31 -2.65 -7.65 4.75
C LEU A 31 -1.94 -6.57 3.94
N VAL A 32 -1.89 -5.34 4.44
CA VAL A 32 -1.22 -4.24 3.76
C VAL A 32 0.30 -4.46 3.69
N VAL A 33 0.91 -4.99 4.74
CA VAL A 33 2.34 -5.33 4.73
C VAL A 33 2.62 -6.50 3.77
N ALA A 34 1.75 -7.49 3.72
CA ALA A 34 1.88 -8.62 2.81
C ALA A 34 1.79 -8.18 1.35
N SER A 35 0.81 -7.34 0.99
CA SER A 35 0.66 -6.81 -0.37
C SER A 35 1.84 -5.93 -0.78
N LEU A 36 2.38 -5.12 0.14
CA LEU A 36 3.60 -4.32 -0.09
C LEU A 36 4.83 -5.20 -0.33
N ASN A 37 5.05 -6.22 0.49
CA ASN A 37 6.18 -7.13 0.32
C ASN A 37 6.08 -7.89 -1.02
N MET A 38 4.89 -8.32 -1.40
CA MET A 38 4.64 -8.94 -2.70
C MET A 38 4.97 -7.98 -3.84
N ALA A 39 4.52 -6.72 -3.76
CA ALA A 39 4.83 -5.71 -4.76
C ALA A 39 6.34 -5.45 -4.90
N ALA A 40 7.06 -5.39 -3.78
CA ALA A 40 8.51 -5.25 -3.78
C ALA A 40 9.20 -6.45 -4.45
N ALA A 41 8.75 -7.68 -4.15
CA ALA A 41 9.27 -8.89 -4.76
C ALA A 41 9.00 -8.92 -6.29
N THR A 42 7.80 -8.56 -6.72
CA THR A 42 7.42 -8.47 -8.15
C THR A 42 8.30 -7.49 -8.93
N ARG A 43 8.84 -6.46 -8.25
CA ARG A 43 9.78 -5.48 -8.82
C ARG A 43 11.25 -5.90 -8.77
N GLY A 44 11.55 -7.11 -8.32
CA GLY A 44 12.92 -7.61 -8.18
C GLY A 44 13.59 -7.28 -6.84
N GLY A 45 12.82 -6.82 -5.85
CA GLY A 45 13.28 -6.59 -4.48
C GLY A 45 13.87 -5.20 -4.21
N ASP A 46 14.32 -4.47 -5.23
CA ASP A 46 14.78 -3.09 -5.08
C ASP A 46 13.63 -2.10 -5.37
N VAL A 47 13.13 -1.50 -4.30
CA VAL A 47 12.09 -0.46 -4.33
C VAL A 47 12.50 0.77 -3.52
N LYS A 48 13.81 0.95 -3.31
CA LYS A 48 14.32 2.08 -2.54
C LYS A 48 14.02 3.40 -3.28
N GLY A 49 13.54 4.39 -2.54
CA GLY A 49 13.16 5.70 -3.09
C GLY A 49 11.78 5.70 -3.76
N VAL A 50 11.09 4.56 -3.84
CA VAL A 50 9.71 4.55 -4.34
C VAL A 50 8.79 5.24 -3.34
N ILE A 51 7.89 6.07 -3.86
CA ILE A 51 6.79 6.65 -3.11
C ILE A 51 5.60 5.69 -3.12
N PHE A 52 5.12 5.33 -1.93
CA PHE A 52 3.91 4.56 -1.73
C PHE A 52 2.81 5.48 -1.23
N HIS A 53 1.82 5.73 -2.08
CA HIS A 53 0.66 6.52 -1.72
C HIS A 53 -0.41 5.63 -1.09
N SER A 54 -0.88 6.00 0.09
CA SER A 54 -1.97 5.31 0.78
C SER A 54 -2.96 6.28 1.42
N ASP A 55 -4.19 5.81 1.59
CA ASP A 55 -5.16 6.50 2.44
C ASP A 55 -4.70 6.53 3.90
N ARG A 56 -5.36 7.37 4.73
CA ARG A 56 -5.08 7.46 6.18
C ARG A 56 -5.76 6.36 7.02
N GLY A 57 -5.96 5.18 6.45
CA GLY A 57 -6.47 4.01 7.18
C GLY A 57 -5.56 3.63 8.35
N SER A 58 -6.15 3.09 9.41
CA SER A 58 -5.42 2.70 10.64
C SER A 58 -4.29 1.68 10.37
N GLU A 59 -4.48 0.88 9.33
CA GLU A 59 -3.58 -0.13 8.81
C GLU A 59 -2.30 0.50 8.25
N TYR A 60 -2.44 1.60 7.51
CA TYR A 60 -1.36 2.37 6.90
C TYR A 60 -0.62 3.27 7.91
N VAL A 61 -1.31 3.73 8.94
CA VAL A 61 -0.67 4.51 10.03
C VAL A 61 0.05 3.58 11.03
N SER A 62 -0.20 2.28 10.98
CA SER A 62 0.34 1.29 11.94
C SER A 62 1.88 1.29 12.01
N ARG A 63 2.41 0.98 13.19
CA ARG A 63 3.86 0.84 13.40
C ARG A 63 4.46 -0.24 12.50
N ARG A 64 3.69 -1.31 12.25
CA ARG A 64 4.12 -2.44 11.41
C ARG A 64 4.31 -2.01 9.97
N PHE A 65 3.35 -1.26 9.41
CA PHE A 65 3.45 -0.75 8.05
C PHE A 65 4.61 0.25 7.90
N ARG A 66 4.77 1.18 8.84
CA ARG A 66 5.94 2.10 8.89
C ARG A 66 7.28 1.37 8.94
N TRP A 67 7.37 0.28 9.69
CA TRP A 67 8.57 -0.56 9.72
C TRP A 67 8.84 -1.25 8.38
N ALA A 68 7.79 -1.78 7.73
CA ALA A 68 7.92 -2.42 6.42
C ALA A 68 8.43 -1.44 5.36
N CYS A 69 7.85 -0.23 5.28
CA CYS A 69 8.32 0.80 4.36
C CYS A 69 9.77 1.20 4.61
N ARG A 70 10.17 1.42 5.88
CA ARG A 70 11.56 1.76 6.20
C ARG A 70 12.53 0.65 5.80
N ARG A 71 12.17 -0.62 6.05
CA ARG A 71 13.00 -1.78 5.68
C ARG A 71 13.19 -1.89 4.17
N LEU A 72 12.16 -1.55 3.39
CA LEU A 72 12.19 -1.59 1.92
C LEU A 72 12.75 -0.28 1.30
N GLY A 73 13.05 0.74 2.11
CA GLY A 73 13.46 2.05 1.61
C GLY A 73 12.34 2.82 0.87
N VAL A 74 11.08 2.48 1.15
CA VAL A 74 9.89 3.09 0.54
C VAL A 74 9.47 4.33 1.34
N THR A 75 9.21 5.42 0.64
CA THR A 75 8.69 6.67 1.21
C THR A 75 7.17 6.63 1.22
N GLN A 76 6.54 6.77 2.38
CA GLN A 76 5.09 6.86 2.45
C GLN A 76 4.61 8.27 2.13
N SER A 77 3.58 8.38 1.29
CA SER A 77 2.80 9.59 1.09
C SER A 77 1.35 9.30 1.46
N MET A 78 0.70 10.21 2.19
CA MET A 78 -0.69 10.06 2.63
C MET A 78 -1.47 11.34 2.33
N GLY A 79 -2.65 11.21 1.71
CA GLY A 79 -3.57 12.32 1.46
C GLY A 79 -4.00 13.06 2.74
N ARG A 80 -4.50 14.30 2.60
CA ARG A 80 -4.99 15.17 3.66
C ARG A 80 -6.30 14.62 4.25
N VAL A 81 -6.59 14.89 5.54
CA VAL A 81 -7.85 14.43 6.19
C VAL A 81 -9.04 15.00 5.41
N GLY A 82 -9.98 14.14 5.01
CA GLY A 82 -11.25 14.55 4.40
C GLY A 82 -11.22 14.80 2.89
N SER A 83 -10.13 14.48 2.18
CA SER A 83 -10.06 14.52 0.72
C SER A 83 -10.14 13.12 0.14
N CYS A 84 -11.20 12.82 -0.61
CA CYS A 84 -11.30 11.63 -1.47
C CYS A 84 -10.56 11.81 -2.82
N LEU A 85 -9.96 12.99 -3.06
CA LEU A 85 -9.41 13.41 -4.35
C LEU A 85 -7.87 13.49 -4.39
N ASP A 86 -7.15 13.14 -3.32
CA ASP A 86 -5.67 13.21 -3.29
C ASP A 86 -4.99 12.09 -4.11
N CYS A 87 -5.72 11.50 -5.03
CA CYS A 87 -5.41 10.29 -5.78
C CYS A 87 -4.73 10.54 -7.14
N GLU A 88 -4.51 11.81 -7.51
CA GLU A 88 -4.09 12.24 -8.85
C GLU A 88 -2.62 12.69 -8.94
N ASP A 89 -1.77 12.37 -7.95
CA ASP A 89 -0.35 12.64 -8.09
C ASP A 89 0.34 11.51 -8.89
N ASP A 90 0.46 11.71 -10.21
CA ASP A 90 1.12 10.80 -11.14
C ASP A 90 2.64 10.60 -10.87
N ARG A 91 3.22 11.31 -9.90
CA ARG A 91 4.64 11.18 -9.53
C ARG A 91 4.89 10.07 -8.50
N VAL A 92 3.85 9.37 -8.03
CA VAL A 92 4.00 8.26 -7.08
C VAL A 92 4.11 6.92 -7.82
N PRO A 93 5.21 6.15 -7.67
CA PRO A 93 5.36 4.90 -8.40
C PRO A 93 4.42 3.79 -7.89
N PHE A 94 3.99 3.83 -6.62
CA PHE A 94 3.02 2.87 -6.08
C PHE A 94 1.81 3.56 -5.48
N ARG A 95 0.65 2.93 -5.68
CA ARG A 95 -0.59 3.22 -4.98
C ARG A 95 -1.11 1.99 -4.26
N ALA A 96 -1.46 2.16 -3.00
CA ALA A 96 -2.32 1.23 -2.29
C ALA A 96 -3.77 1.51 -2.66
N VAL A 97 -4.50 0.46 -3.00
CA VAL A 97 -5.96 0.48 -3.00
C VAL A 97 -6.39 -0.58 -2.00
N ALA A 98 -6.97 -0.11 -0.90
CA ALA A 98 -7.58 -0.93 0.14
C ALA A 98 -9.02 -1.26 -0.27
#